data_AF-A0A354IVP4-F1
#
_entry.id   AF-A0A354IVP4-F1
#
_cell.length_a   1.000
_cell.length_b   1.000
_cell.length_c   1.000
_cell.angle_alpha   90.00
_cell.angle_beta   90.00
_cell.angle_gamma   90.00
#
_symmetry.space_group_name_H-M   'P 1'
#
loop_
_entity.id
_entity.type
_entity.pdbx_description
1 polymer ?
#
loop_
_entity_poly.entity_id
_entity_poly.type
_entity_poly.pdbx_seq_one_letter_code
_entity_poly.pdbx_strand_id
1 'polypeptide(L)'
;APAANAPAAVVTAPGAAAPVAAAGANTLVLSVREDSWIEVRPQGGRALISRLVKAGSTETVEVPGTATLVVGNPSAVTATLRGAAVALPQVPGKTISRVTIK
;
A
#
# COMPACT_ATOMS: atom_id res chain seq x y z
N ALA A 1 -42.95 -35.91 -26.03
CA ALA A 1 -41.88 -35.05 -26.55
C ALA A 1 -41.15 -34.41 -25.38
N PRO A 2 -39.84 -34.62 -25.18
CA PRO A 2 -39.08 -33.91 -24.17
C PRO A 2 -38.03 -32.99 -24.82
N ALA A 3 -38.14 -31.67 -24.63
CA ALA A 3 -37.02 -30.75 -24.81
C ALA A 3 -37.38 -29.37 -24.27
N ALA A 4 -36.66 -28.91 -23.25
CA ALA A 4 -35.98 -27.61 -23.23
C ALA A 4 -35.36 -27.38 -21.83
N ASN A 5 -34.10 -27.80 -21.67
CA ASN A 5 -33.21 -27.27 -20.66
C ASN A 5 -32.73 -25.89 -21.12
N ALA A 6 -32.84 -24.87 -20.28
CA ALA A 6 -32.20 -23.56 -20.48
C ALA A 6 -31.33 -23.23 -19.25
N PRO A 7 -30.03 -22.94 -19.42
CA PRO A 7 -29.10 -22.63 -18.33
C PRO A 7 -28.91 -21.12 -18.11
N ALA A 8 -28.12 -20.80 -17.07
CA ALA A 8 -27.48 -19.52 -16.73
C ALA A 8 -28.33 -18.49 -15.95
N ALA A 9 -27.79 -17.76 -14.96
CA ALA A 9 -26.40 -17.42 -14.71
C ALA A 9 -26.09 -17.38 -13.20
N VAL A 10 -25.04 -18.09 -12.81
CA VAL A 10 -24.30 -17.80 -11.58
C VAL A 10 -23.58 -16.47 -11.79
N VAL A 11 -24.04 -15.42 -11.09
CA VAL A 11 -23.28 -14.18 -10.95
C VAL A 11 -22.19 -14.45 -9.92
N THR A 12 -21.05 -14.90 -10.44
CA THR A 12 -19.78 -14.90 -9.71
C THR A 12 -19.39 -13.44 -9.52
N ALA A 13 -19.64 -12.88 -8.34
CA ALA A 13 -18.94 -11.71 -7.87
C ALA A 13 -17.87 -12.17 -6.88
N PRO A 14 -16.63 -12.51 -7.32
CA PRO A 14 -15.51 -12.39 -6.43
C PRO A 14 -15.22 -10.89 -6.37
N GLY A 15 -15.86 -10.19 -5.43
CA GLY A 15 -15.30 -8.95 -4.94
C GLY A 15 -13.94 -9.33 -4.37
N ALA A 16 -12.90 -9.10 -5.17
CA ALA A 16 -11.52 -9.44 -4.86
C ALA A 16 -11.06 -8.62 -3.64
N ALA A 17 -11.43 -9.08 -2.44
CA ALA A 17 -10.54 -8.95 -1.31
C ALA A 17 -9.38 -9.89 -1.62
N ALA A 18 -8.37 -9.36 -2.33
CA ALA A 18 -7.08 -10.03 -2.37
C ALA A 18 -6.77 -10.43 -0.92
N PRO A 19 -6.51 -11.71 -0.63
CA PRO A 19 -6.05 -12.06 0.69
C PRO A 19 -4.78 -11.24 0.87
N VAL A 20 -4.77 -10.34 1.84
CA VAL A 20 -3.53 -9.73 2.31
C VAL A 20 -2.69 -10.91 2.72
N ALA A 21 -1.82 -11.34 1.80
CA ALA A 21 -0.95 -12.50 1.94
C ALA A 21 -0.35 -12.39 3.32
N ALA A 22 -0.74 -13.33 4.19
CA ALA A 22 -0.54 -13.34 5.64
C ALA A 22 0.49 -12.30 6.02
N ALA A 23 0.01 -11.07 6.28
CA ALA A 23 0.85 -9.89 6.36
C ALA A 23 2.01 -10.26 7.26
N GLY A 24 3.18 -10.50 6.65
CA GLY A 24 4.39 -10.74 7.40
C GLY A 24 4.48 -9.60 8.40
N ALA A 25 4.95 -9.91 9.61
CA ALA A 25 4.44 -9.32 10.84
C ALA A 25 4.24 -7.80 10.77
N ASN A 26 5.03 -7.08 9.97
CA ASN A 26 5.02 -5.64 9.70
C ASN A 26 4.75 -5.26 8.21
N THR A 27 3.61 -5.65 7.63
CA THR A 27 3.29 -5.27 6.23
C THR A 27 2.86 -3.80 6.13
N LEU A 28 3.51 -3.03 5.26
CA LEU A 28 3.19 -1.64 4.95
C LEU A 28 2.53 -1.56 3.57
N VAL A 29 1.32 -1.01 3.52
CA VAL A 29 0.57 -0.73 2.29
C VAL A 29 0.60 0.78 2.05
N LEU A 30 0.97 1.20 0.85
CA LEU A 30 0.98 2.61 0.45
C LEU A 30 0.11 2.78 -0.78
N SER A 31 -1.00 3.52 -0.64
CA SER A 31 -1.88 3.89 -1.74
C SER A 31 -1.51 5.29 -2.22
N VAL A 32 -1.19 5.40 -3.51
CA VAL A 32 -0.70 6.64 -4.12
C VAL A 32 -1.76 7.22 -5.05
N ARG A 33 -2.25 8.42 -4.77
CA ARG A 33 -3.26 9.09 -5.61
C ARG A 33 -2.65 9.97 -6.70
N GLU A 34 -1.47 10.52 -6.46
CA GLU A 34 -0.71 11.35 -7.41
C GLU A 34 0.75 10.90 -7.44
N ASP A 35 1.47 11.19 -8.52
CA ASP A 35 2.89 10.84 -8.66
C ASP A 35 3.69 11.28 -7.42
N SER A 36 4.27 10.30 -6.73
CA SER A 36 4.84 10.46 -5.40
C SER A 36 6.14 9.68 -5.27
N TRP A 37 7.17 10.32 -4.71
CA TRP A 37 8.40 9.62 -4.34
C TRP A 37 8.15 8.80 -3.08
N ILE A 38 8.41 7.50 -3.11
CA ILE A 38 8.28 6.63 -1.94
C ILE A 38 9.61 5.96 -1.66
N GLU A 39 10.08 6.14 -0.42
CA GLU A 39 11.22 5.43 0.11
C GLU A 39 10.85 4.77 1.45
N VAL A 40 11.10 3.47 1.57
CA VAL A 40 10.96 2.72 2.83
C VAL A 40 12.31 2.12 3.15
N ARG A 41 12.87 2.53 4.28
CA ARG A 41 14.19 2.10 4.74
C ARG A 41 14.13 1.48 6.14
N PRO A 42 14.28 0.17 6.30
CA PRO A 42 14.39 -0.46 7.60
C PRO A 42 15.63 0.00 8.35
N GLN A 43 15.51 0.08 9.68
CA GLN A 43 16.60 0.41 10.56
C GLN A 43 17.61 -0.73 10.57
N GLY A 44 18.85 -0.44 10.14
CA GLY A 44 19.91 -1.46 10.05
C GLY A 44 19.97 -2.19 8.71
N GLY A 45 19.22 -1.75 7.69
CA GLY A 45 19.23 -2.37 6.36
C GLY A 45 19.27 -1.37 5.20
N ARG A 46 19.28 -1.91 3.98
CA ARG A 46 19.08 -1.13 2.75
C ARG A 46 17.62 -0.75 2.57
N ALA A 47 17.37 0.31 1.79
CA ALA A 47 16.02 0.68 1.40
C ALA A 47 15.34 -0.50 0.67
N LEU A 48 14.12 -0.83 1.10
CA LEU A 48 13.27 -1.85 0.50
C LEU A 48 12.62 -1.33 -0.77
N ILE A 49 12.22 -0.06 -0.76
CA ILE A 49 11.74 0.70 -1.90
C ILE A 49 12.36 2.08 -1.85
N SER A 50 12.70 2.64 -3.01
CA SER A 50 13.23 4.00 -3.16
C SER A 50 13.01 4.42 -4.61
N ARG A 51 11.78 4.77 -4.97
CA ARG A 51 11.42 5.14 -6.34
C ARG A 51 10.22 6.06 -6.40
N LEU A 52 10.07 6.70 -7.56
CA LEU A 52 8.83 7.39 -7.91
C LEU A 52 7.73 6.35 -8.21
N VAL A 53 6.60 6.51 -7.54
CA VAL A 53 5.40 5.71 -7.72
C VAL A 53 4.35 6.58 -8.38
N LYS A 54 3.70 6.06 -9.41
CA LYS A 54 2.70 6.82 -10.17
C LYS A 54 1.34 6.84 -9.49
N ALA A 55 0.57 7.88 -9.79
CA ALA A 55 -0.83 8.01 -9.44
C ALA A 55 -1.63 6.72 -9.71
N GLY A 56 -2.48 6.32 -8.76
CA GLY A 56 -3.31 5.11 -8.83
C GLY A 56 -2.58 3.81 -8.48
N SER A 57 -1.29 3.85 -8.15
CA SER A 57 -0.53 2.66 -7.77
C SER A 57 -0.67 2.36 -6.28
N THR A 58 -0.64 1.08 -5.94
CA THR A 58 -0.57 0.62 -4.54
C THR A 58 0.69 -0.22 -4.36
N GLU A 59 1.54 0.19 -3.43
CA GLU A 59 2.77 -0.51 -3.07
C GLU A 59 2.56 -1.28 -1.77
N THR A 60 2.94 -2.55 -1.75
CA THR A 60 2.94 -3.35 -0.53
C THR A 60 4.38 -3.77 -0.24
N VAL A 61 4.89 -3.38 0.93
CA VAL A 61 6.27 -3.58 1.34
C VAL A 61 6.28 -4.23 2.72
N GLU A 62 7.01 -5.32 2.87
CA GLU A 62 7.19 -5.95 4.17
C GLU A 62 8.38 -5.33 4.91
N VAL A 63 8.13 -4.77 6.10
CA VAL A 63 9.10 -3.95 6.83
C VAL A 63 9.63 -4.69 8.06
N PRO A 64 10.82 -5.29 8.05
CA PRO A 64 11.31 -6.04 9.22
C PRO A 64 11.67 -5.07 10.36
N GLY A 65 10.76 -4.90 11.33
CA GLY A 65 10.95 -4.05 12.51
C GLY A 65 10.71 -2.55 12.25
N THR A 66 11.54 -1.71 12.88
CA THR A 66 11.48 -0.25 12.74
C THR A 66 11.99 0.19 11.38
N ALA A 67 11.31 1.11 10.71
CA ALA A 67 11.77 1.71 9.46
C ALA A 67 11.47 3.19 9.36
N THR A 68 12.21 3.87 8.49
CA THR A 68 11.92 5.23 8.06
C THR A 68 11.13 5.17 6.76
N LEU A 69 9.94 5.74 6.77
CA LEU A 69 9.11 5.97 5.60
C LEU A 69 9.26 7.43 5.18
N VAL A 70 9.66 7.65 3.93
CA VAL A 70 9.71 8.97 3.30
C VAL A 70 8.76 8.97 2.11
N VAL A 71 7.87 9.97 2.06
CA VAL A 71 6.84 10.10 1.03
C VAL A 71 6.86 11.52 0.48
N GLY A 72 7.00 11.70 -0.82
CA GLY A 72 6.80 12.96 -1.52
C GLY A 72 5.32 13.24 -1.74
N ASN A 73 4.86 14.45 -1.47
CA ASN A 73 3.43 14.80 -1.48
C ASN A 73 2.58 13.85 -0.61
N PRO A 74 2.80 13.84 0.72
CA PRO A 74 2.05 12.98 1.62
C PRO A 74 0.55 13.25 1.63
N SER A 75 0.10 14.43 1.21
CA SER A 75 -1.32 14.77 1.07
C SER A 75 -2.04 13.89 0.03
N ALA A 76 -1.31 13.35 -0.95
CA ALA A 76 -1.84 12.46 -1.99
C ALA A 76 -1.61 10.97 -1.68
N VAL A 77 -0.89 10.63 -0.61
CA VAL A 77 -0.53 9.23 -0.28
C VAL A 77 -1.16 8.82 1.02
N THR A 78 -1.61 7.57 1.09
CA THR A 78 -2.09 6.96 2.33
C THR A 78 -1.22 5.78 2.65
N ALA A 79 -0.65 5.76 3.86
CA ALA A 79 0.16 4.65 4.34
C ALA A 79 -0.58 3.91 5.46
N THR A 80 -0.55 2.58 5.41
CA THR A 80 -1.19 1.72 6.38
C THR A 80 -0.22 0.62 6.77
N LEU A 81 0.20 0.60 8.03
CA LEU A 81 1.11 -0.41 8.56
C LEU A 81 0.29 -1.42 9.35
N ARG A 82 0.27 -2.68 8.91
CA ARG A 82 -0.42 -3.79 9.60
C ARG A 82 -1.92 -3.51 9.79
N GLY A 83 -2.52 -2.74 8.89
CA GLY A 83 -3.90 -2.27 9.01
C GLY A 83 -4.11 -1.00 9.85
N ALA A 84 -3.07 -0.45 10.49
CA ALA A 84 -3.12 0.83 11.19
C ALA A 84 -2.72 1.99 10.26
N ALA A 85 -3.54 3.03 10.19
CA ALA A 85 -3.23 4.23 9.42
C ALA A 85 -1.98 4.92 10.00
N VAL A 86 -1.00 5.19 9.14
CA VAL A 86 0.21 5.91 9.49
C VAL A 86 0.00 7.38 9.15
N ALA A 87 0.13 8.26 10.15
CA ALA A 87 0.12 9.69 9.90
C ALA A 87 1.36 10.08 9.08
N LEU A 88 1.14 10.81 7.98
CA LEU A 88 2.20 11.32 7.11
C LEU A 88 2.25 12.86 7.21
N PRO A 89 2.70 13.44 8.33
CA PRO A 89 2.84 14.89 8.45
C PRO A 89 3.89 15.39 7.46
N GLN A 90 3.55 16.43 6.70
CA GLN A 90 4.50 17.10 5.83
C GLN A 90 5.57 17.81 6.67
N VAL A 91 6.83 17.68 6.26
CA VAL A 91 7.95 18.35 6.91
C VAL A 91 7.91 19.85 6.57
N PRO A 92 8.03 20.77 7.54
CA PRO A 92 8.06 22.21 7.27
C PRO A 92 9.15 22.59 6.25
N GLY A 93 8.78 23.35 5.23
CA GLY A 93 9.71 23.78 4.17
C GLY A 93 10.10 22.69 3.16
N LYS A 94 9.46 21.51 3.19
CA LYS A 94 9.65 20.44 2.20
C LYS A 94 8.32 19.89 1.71
N THR A 95 8.31 19.33 0.50
CA THR A 95 7.17 18.59 -0.07
C THR A 95 7.22 17.10 0.27
N ILE A 96 7.89 16.72 1.36
CA ILE A 96 7.99 15.32 1.80
C ILE A 96 7.44 15.17 3.21
N SER A 97 6.87 14.01 3.51
CA SER A 97 6.73 13.50 4.87
C SER A 97 7.85 12.53 5.15
N ARG A 98 8.37 12.57 6.38
CA ARG A 98 9.30 11.56 6.90
C ARG A 98 8.81 11.14 8.26
N VAL A 99 8.52 9.85 8.41
CA VAL A 99 8.07 9.26 9.66
C VAL A 99 8.81 7.96 9.96
N THR A 100 9.01 7.71 11.24
CA THR A 100 9.52 6.43 11.71
C THR A 100 8.33 5.55 12.08
N ILE A 101 8.26 4.39 11.43
CA ILE A 101 7.26 3.35 11.67
C ILE A 101 7.88 2.19 12.45
N LYS A 102 7.11 1.53 13.33
CA LYS A 102 7.57 0.46 14.23
C LYS A 102 6.48 -0.59 14.43
#